data_AF-A0A8W8MEA1-F1
#
_entry.id   AF-A0A8W8MEA1-F1
#
_cell.length_a   1.000
_cell.length_b   1.000
_cell.length_c   1.000
_cell.angle_alpha   90.00
_cell.angle_beta   90.00
_cell.angle_gamma   90.00
#
_symmetry.space_group_name_H-M   'P 1'
#
loop_
_entity.id
_entity.type
_entity.pdbx_description
1 polymer ?
#
loop_
_entity_poly.entity_id
_entity_poly.type
_entity_poly.pdbx_seq_one_letter_code
_entity_poly.pdbx_strand_id
1 'polypeptide(L)'
;MSSGLFTCITCRVGFRDGDLQRNHYKTDWHRYNLKRKVADLGPVTAEVFQDKVLSQRAKLEEEQKTQSMVCQLCSKHFSTENAYQNHIQSKKHREVAAKAQQQENTSTSGAQAPVSLAQRKKDAINTQIQQDLQKAEELSEEAKKGLAEGFEDEDDEEWEGEGLGIEECLFCSSISSSLENNINHMSVKHGFFLPDADYLVDVEGMVTYLGEKVGEGHMCLWCGEKSKMFHTVQAVQKHMVDKGHCKILFEKESALEFADFYDYRSSYPDQGDTPMETGEGGEEEVEVTENTLDTEGYELVLPSGATIGHRSLWKYYKQNLPQRSSEGSSTVLPKMLAQYRALGWTGVTGEVAKTRVKDMAFVQRMKNRQRMQLGLKANKFQPHFRCQVMF
;
A
#
# COMPACT_ATOMS: atom_id res chain seq x y z
N MET A 1 -10.72 40.80 48.04
CA MET A 1 -10.41 40.72 46.61
C MET A 1 -9.67 39.42 46.38
N SER A 2 -10.36 38.38 45.92
CA SER A 2 -9.75 37.08 45.64
C SER A 2 -9.43 37.04 44.15
N SER A 3 -8.19 37.39 43.78
CA SER A 3 -7.73 37.28 42.39
C SER A 3 -7.68 35.81 41.99
N GLY A 4 -8.58 35.38 41.10
CA GLY A 4 -8.62 34.00 40.60
C GLY A 4 -7.38 33.67 39.77
N LEU A 5 -6.76 32.52 40.04
CA LEU A 5 -5.68 31.98 39.24
C LEU A 5 -6.24 31.41 37.94
N PHE A 6 -5.69 31.82 36.79
CA PHE A 6 -6.11 31.36 35.48
C PHE A 6 -5.34 30.09 35.10
N THR A 7 -6.00 28.94 35.00
CA THR A 7 -5.30 27.66 34.78
C THR A 7 -5.52 27.08 33.38
N CYS A 8 -4.49 26.47 32.81
CA CYS A 8 -4.56 25.70 31.57
C CYS A 8 -4.57 24.20 31.87
N ILE A 9 -5.66 23.51 31.52
CA ILE A 9 -5.86 22.08 31.82
C ILE A 9 -4.94 21.18 30.98
N THR A 10 -4.67 21.56 29.73
CA THR A 10 -3.85 20.75 28.81
C THR A 10 -2.36 20.78 29.18
N CYS A 11 -1.88 21.91 29.72
CA CYS A 11 -0.49 22.09 30.12
C CYS A 11 -0.27 22.00 31.64
N ARG A 12 -1.35 21.90 32.43
CA ARG A 12 -1.34 21.83 33.91
C ARG A 12 -0.56 22.97 34.58
N VAL A 13 -0.67 24.18 34.04
CA VAL A 13 0.00 25.38 34.58
C VAL A 13 -1.02 26.47 34.92
N GLY A 14 -0.77 27.17 36.04
CA GLY A 14 -1.54 28.32 36.50
C GLY A 14 -0.84 29.64 36.19
N PHE A 15 -1.62 30.62 35.75
CA PHE A 15 -1.22 31.98 35.43
C PHE A 15 -1.87 32.96 36.42
N ARG A 16 -1.15 34.04 36.71
CA ARG A 16 -1.62 35.10 37.62
C ARG A 16 -2.59 36.06 36.94
N ASP A 17 -2.46 36.21 35.61
CA ASP A 17 -3.25 37.13 34.79
C ASP A 17 -3.90 36.39 33.60
N GLY A 18 -5.09 36.82 33.22
CA GLY A 18 -5.83 36.26 32.08
C GLY A 18 -5.15 36.51 30.73
N ASP A 19 -4.39 37.60 30.60
CA ASP A 19 -3.63 37.91 29.39
C ASP A 19 -2.45 36.98 29.18
N LEU A 20 -1.80 36.55 30.28
CA LEU A 20 -0.75 35.52 30.23
C LEU A 20 -1.31 34.17 29.81
N GLN A 21 -2.54 33.84 30.24
CA GLN A 21 -3.23 32.62 29.82
C GLN A 21 -3.54 32.66 28.31
N ARG A 22 -4.08 33.77 27.79
CA ARG A 22 -4.34 33.95 26.35
C ARG A 22 -3.08 33.86 25.51
N ASN A 23 -1.98 34.47 25.97
CA ASN A 23 -0.69 34.37 25.29
C ASN A 23 -0.15 32.94 25.31
N HIS A 24 -0.33 32.19 26.41
CA HIS A 24 0.04 30.78 26.48
C HIS A 24 -0.68 29.91 25.45
N TYR A 25 -1.99 30.10 25.20
CA TYR A 25 -2.73 29.37 24.17
C TYR A 25 -2.16 29.53 22.75
N LYS A 26 -1.47 30.66 22.47
CA LYS A 26 -0.82 30.92 21.18
C LYS A 26 0.58 30.30 21.07
N THR A 27 1.19 29.87 22.18
CA THR A 27 2.55 29.30 22.18
C THR A 27 2.59 27.90 21.58
N ASP A 28 3.72 27.57 20.94
CA ASP A 28 3.96 26.23 20.37
C ASP A 28 3.96 25.13 21.43
N TRP A 29 4.32 25.46 22.68
CA TRP A 29 4.26 24.53 23.81
C TRP A 29 2.82 24.08 24.11
N HIS A 30 1.84 25.00 24.08
CA HIS A 30 0.43 24.66 24.25
C HIS A 30 -0.10 23.79 23.12
N ARG A 31 0.21 24.17 21.87
CA ARG A 31 -0.18 23.42 20.67
C ARG A 31 0.42 22.00 20.67
N TYR A 32 1.66 21.86 21.12
CA TYR A 32 2.33 20.56 21.25
C TYR A 32 1.65 19.65 22.28
N ASN A 33 1.36 20.17 23.48
CA ASN A 33 0.66 19.41 24.51
C ASN A 33 -0.79 19.09 24.14
N LEU A 34 -1.46 19.97 23.38
CA LEU A 34 -2.79 19.69 22.84
C LEU A 34 -2.78 18.51 21.86
N LYS A 35 -1.83 18.48 20.91
CA LYS A 35 -1.65 17.35 19.99
C LYS A 35 -1.33 16.04 20.72
N ARG A 36 -0.54 16.11 21.81
CA ARG A 36 -0.26 14.93 22.64
C ARG A 36 -1.51 14.43 23.37
N LYS A 37 -2.36 15.34 23.86
CA LYS A 37 -3.63 14.99 24.50
C LYS A 37 -4.61 14.32 23.52
N VAL A 38 -4.66 14.79 22.27
CA VAL A 38 -5.47 14.15 21.20
C VAL A 38 -4.97 12.74 20.87
N ALA A 39 -3.68 12.47 21.08
CA ALA A 39 -3.07 11.16 20.90
C ALA A 39 -3.00 10.31 22.19
N ASP A 40 -3.79 10.66 23.23
CA ASP A 40 -3.82 10.01 24.55
C ASP A 40 -2.47 9.92 25.29
N LEU A 41 -1.52 10.79 24.94
CA LEU A 41 -0.20 10.86 25.57
C LEU A 41 -0.15 11.96 26.65
N GLY A 42 0.55 11.67 27.75
CA GLY A 42 0.72 12.61 28.85
C GLY A 42 1.37 13.95 28.45
N PRO A 43 1.01 15.06 29.14
CA PRO A 43 1.53 16.40 28.85
C PRO A 43 3.00 16.55 29.24
N VAL A 44 3.73 17.35 28.49
CA VAL A 44 5.17 17.58 28.65
C VAL A 44 5.41 18.95 29.31
N THR A 45 6.34 19.01 30.26
CA THR A 45 6.74 20.25 30.96
C THR A 45 7.46 21.22 30.02
N ALA A 46 7.49 22.50 30.38
CA ALA A 46 8.10 23.55 29.55
C ALA A 46 9.61 23.31 29.32
N GLU A 47 10.34 22.84 30.32
CA GLU A 47 11.79 22.55 30.25
C GLU A 47 12.09 21.44 29.23
N VAL A 48 11.36 20.33 29.31
CA VAL A 48 11.52 19.19 28.37
C VAL A 48 11.13 19.57 26.95
N PHE A 49 10.16 20.48 26.78
CA PHE A 49 9.80 21.00 25.47
C PHE A 49 10.93 21.86 24.88
N GLN A 50 11.55 22.74 25.68
CA GLN A 50 12.69 23.55 25.24
C GLN A 50 13.90 22.69 24.85
N ASP A 51 14.24 21.68 25.66
CA ASP A 51 15.33 20.75 25.33
C ASP A 51 15.09 20.01 24.02
N LYS A 52 13.85 19.58 23.77
CA LYS A 52 13.48 18.96 22.49
C LYS A 52 13.63 19.92 21.32
N VAL A 53 13.17 21.17 21.45
CA VAL A 53 13.30 22.18 20.40
C VAL A 53 14.77 22.47 20.09
N LEU A 54 15.62 22.58 21.11
CA LEU A 54 17.07 22.77 20.93
C LEU A 54 17.71 21.57 20.23
N SER A 55 17.35 20.34 20.63
CA SER A 55 17.85 19.13 19.98
C SER A 55 17.44 19.02 18.51
N GLN A 56 16.22 19.48 18.17
CA GLN A 56 15.73 19.45 16.79
C GLN A 56 16.41 20.52 15.93
N ARG A 57 16.66 21.71 16.48
CA ARG A 57 17.44 22.75 15.80
C ARG A 57 18.87 22.30 15.54
N ALA A 58 19.53 21.67 16.52
CA ALA A 58 20.88 21.13 16.35
C ALA A 58 20.95 20.06 15.24
N LYS A 59 19.94 19.18 15.16
CA LYS A 59 19.85 18.18 14.08
C LYS A 59 19.66 18.81 12.70
N LEU A 60 18.79 19.82 12.59
CA LEU A 60 18.60 20.55 11.32
C LEU A 60 19.88 21.26 10.88
N GLU A 61 20.65 21.83 11.82
CA GLU A 61 21.95 22.44 11.53
C GLU A 61 23.01 21.41 11.09
N GLU A 62 23.01 20.21 11.66
CA GLU A 62 23.86 19.10 11.22
C GLU A 62 23.44 18.59 9.83
N GLU A 63 22.14 18.41 9.59
CA GLU A 63 21.60 17.99 8.30
C GLU A 63 21.93 19.00 7.20
N GLN A 64 21.80 20.31 7.48
CA GLN A 64 22.21 21.37 6.55
C GLN A 64 23.72 21.34 6.23
N LYS A 65 24.58 21.01 7.20
CA LYS A 65 26.03 20.86 6.96
C LYS A 65 26.36 19.67 6.08
N THR A 66 25.53 18.63 6.08
CA THR A 66 25.74 17.42 5.24
C THR A 66 25.19 17.54 3.82
N GLN A 67 24.40 18.58 3.50
CA GLN A 67 23.59 18.58 2.28
C GLN A 67 24.11 19.35 1.06
N SER A 68 25.30 19.98 1.04
CA SER A 68 25.69 20.70 -0.19
C SER A 68 27.18 20.84 -0.46
N MET A 69 27.75 19.90 -1.24
CA MET A 69 28.94 20.12 -2.06
C MET A 69 28.64 19.65 -3.50
N VAL A 70 28.06 20.53 -4.30
CA VAL A 70 27.68 20.25 -5.70
C VAL A 70 28.58 21.03 -6.65
N CYS A 71 29.13 20.36 -7.65
CA CYS A 71 29.92 21.04 -8.68
C CYS A 71 28.96 21.64 -9.72
N GLN A 72 28.88 22.97 -9.80
CA GLN A 72 27.98 23.67 -10.74
C GLN A 72 28.33 23.46 -12.22
N LEU A 73 29.57 23.08 -12.54
CA LEU A 73 30.02 22.83 -13.92
C LEU A 73 29.79 21.38 -14.39
N CYS A 74 29.70 20.44 -13.45
CA CYS A 74 29.56 19.01 -13.74
C CYS A 74 28.24 18.42 -13.20
N SER A 75 27.48 19.19 -12.43
CA SER A 75 26.24 18.82 -11.73
C SER A 75 26.35 17.52 -10.91
N LYS A 76 27.55 17.23 -10.38
CA LYS A 76 27.83 16.05 -9.55
C LYS A 76 27.77 16.41 -8.07
N HIS A 77 27.08 15.58 -7.30
CA HIS A 77 26.92 15.71 -5.85
C HIS A 77 27.99 14.89 -5.14
N PHE A 78 28.64 15.48 -4.13
CA PHE A 78 29.66 14.82 -3.33
C PHE A 78 29.25 14.87 -1.85
N SER A 79 29.34 13.72 -1.18
CA SER A 79 28.97 13.57 0.23
C SER A 79 30.08 13.99 1.21
N THR A 80 31.30 14.22 0.72
CA THR A 80 32.45 14.61 1.53
C THR A 80 33.27 15.71 0.83
N GLU A 81 33.71 16.69 1.62
CA GLU A 81 34.53 17.82 1.17
C GLU A 81 35.78 17.36 0.40
N ASN A 82 36.49 16.35 0.91
CA ASN A 82 37.68 15.82 0.28
C ASN A 82 37.41 15.20 -1.10
N ALA A 83 36.24 14.59 -1.30
CA ALA A 83 35.84 14.03 -2.60
C ALA A 83 35.51 15.14 -3.61
N TYR A 84 34.89 16.23 -3.15
CA TYR A 84 34.63 17.42 -3.97
C TYR A 84 35.92 18.12 -4.41
N GLN A 85 36.88 18.29 -3.49
CA GLN A 85 38.18 18.90 -3.82
C GLN A 85 38.98 18.06 -4.82
N ASN A 86 39.00 16.74 -4.66
CA ASN A 86 39.62 15.83 -5.62
C ASN A 86 38.92 15.86 -7.00
N HIS A 87 37.59 16.03 -7.01
CA HIS A 87 36.82 16.19 -8.25
C HIS A 87 37.22 17.46 -9.02
N ILE A 88 37.35 18.61 -8.34
CA ILE A 88 37.76 19.88 -8.97
C ILE A 88 39.19 19.79 -9.54
N GLN A 89 40.08 19.04 -8.89
CA GLN A 89 41.46 18.86 -9.32
C GLN A 89 41.63 17.82 -10.45
N SER A 90 40.62 17.01 -10.73
CA SER A 90 40.64 16.01 -11.78
C SER A 90 40.80 16.64 -13.16
N LYS A 91 41.58 15.99 -14.04
CA LYS A 91 41.81 16.44 -15.43
C LYS A 91 40.49 16.69 -16.19
N LYS A 92 39.49 15.83 -15.96
CA LYS A 92 38.16 15.94 -16.59
C LYS A 92 37.40 17.22 -16.20
N HIS A 93 37.47 17.64 -14.94
CA HIS A 93 36.85 18.89 -14.49
C HIS A 93 37.62 20.12 -15.02
N ARG A 94 38.96 20.07 -14.99
CA ARG A 94 39.81 21.15 -15.53
C ARG A 94 39.61 21.38 -17.03
N GLU A 95 39.42 20.34 -17.83
CA GLU A 95 39.14 20.46 -19.26
C GLU A 95 37.77 21.08 -19.55
N VAL A 96 36.75 20.72 -18.77
CA VAL A 96 35.39 21.30 -18.88
C VAL A 96 35.39 22.77 -18.44
N ALA A 97 36.08 23.09 -17.34
CA ALA A 97 36.25 24.47 -16.87
C ALA A 97 37.04 25.34 -17.88
N ALA A 98 38.07 24.78 -18.51
CA ALA A 98 38.84 25.48 -19.55
C ALA A 98 38.00 25.77 -20.81
N LYS A 99 37.08 24.86 -21.17
CA LYS A 99 36.12 25.09 -22.27
C LYS A 99 35.07 26.14 -21.94
N ALA A 100 34.58 26.17 -20.70
CA ALA A 100 33.65 27.20 -20.24
C ALA A 100 34.30 28.61 -20.27
N GLN A 101 35.57 28.72 -19.88
CA GLN A 101 36.33 29.98 -19.97
C GLN A 101 36.59 30.45 -21.41
N GLN A 102 36.65 29.54 -22.38
CA GLN A 102 36.79 29.91 -23.79
C GLN A 102 35.49 30.48 -24.39
N GLN A 103 34.32 30.08 -23.85
CA GLN A 103 33.02 30.60 -24.30
C GLN A 103 32.69 31.99 -23.75
N GLU A 104 33.32 32.43 -22.64
CA GLU A 104 33.14 33.79 -22.11
C GLU A 104 33.99 34.86 -22.84
N ASN A 105 34.91 34.46 -23.73
CA ASN A 105 35.86 35.38 -24.40
C ASN A 105 35.41 35.90 -25.77
N THR A 106 34.15 35.73 -26.17
CA THR A 106 33.59 36.32 -27.41
C THR A 106 32.51 37.37 -27.15
N SER A 107 32.63 38.16 -26.08
CA SER A 107 31.81 39.36 -25.88
C SER A 107 32.55 40.44 -25.07
N THR A 108 33.00 41.46 -25.79
CA THR A 108 33.25 42.86 -25.36
C THR A 108 34.39 43.21 -24.38
N SER A 109 35.12 44.22 -24.84
CA SER A 109 36.31 44.92 -24.34
C SER A 109 36.10 45.83 -23.11
N GLY A 110 37.13 45.91 -22.24
CA GLY A 110 37.30 47.00 -21.27
C GLY A 110 38.30 46.66 -20.16
N ALA A 111 39.47 47.29 -20.17
CA ALA A 111 40.61 47.02 -19.29
C ALA A 111 40.47 47.57 -17.86
N GLN A 112 40.99 46.84 -16.85
CA GLN A 112 42.05 47.23 -15.89
C GLN A 112 42.10 46.27 -14.68
N ALA A 113 43.31 45.99 -14.18
CA ALA A 113 43.62 45.20 -12.98
C ALA A 113 44.38 46.10 -11.98
N PRO A 114 44.78 45.67 -10.74
CA PRO A 114 44.37 44.52 -9.90
C PRO A 114 44.19 44.89 -8.40
N VAL A 115 43.17 44.40 -7.66
CA VAL A 115 43.26 44.31 -6.18
C VAL A 115 42.38 43.16 -5.64
N SER A 116 42.88 42.49 -4.58
CA SER A 116 42.45 41.22 -3.97
C SER A 116 40.95 41.04 -3.68
N LEU A 117 40.35 40.07 -4.37
CA LEU A 117 38.93 39.67 -4.32
C LEU A 117 38.58 38.63 -3.22
N ALA A 118 39.28 38.66 -2.08
CA ALA A 118 39.01 37.72 -0.97
C ALA A 118 38.20 38.32 0.19
N GLN A 119 38.08 39.65 0.28
CA GLN A 119 37.31 40.30 1.35
C GLN A 119 35.86 40.68 0.97
N ARG A 120 35.54 40.95 -0.32
CA ARG A 120 34.23 41.51 -0.71
C ARG A 120 33.08 40.51 -0.85
N LYS A 121 33.33 39.19 -0.84
CA LYS A 121 32.28 38.17 -0.98
C LYS A 121 31.58 37.79 0.33
N LYS A 122 32.15 38.14 1.50
CA LYS A 122 31.52 37.87 2.79
C LYS A 122 30.51 38.94 3.20
N ASP A 123 30.66 40.18 2.73
CA ASP A 123 29.74 41.26 3.06
C ASP A 123 28.50 41.28 2.15
N ALA A 124 28.65 40.91 0.86
CA ALA A 124 27.53 40.83 -0.09
C ALA A 124 26.54 39.69 0.24
N ILE A 125 27.03 38.61 0.86
CA ILE A 125 26.20 37.48 1.31
C ILE A 125 25.46 37.86 2.61
N ASN A 126 26.09 38.62 3.51
CA ASN A 126 25.43 39.11 4.72
C ASN A 126 24.35 40.16 4.42
N THR A 127 24.53 41.02 3.42
CA THR A 127 23.46 41.95 3.00
C THR A 127 22.29 41.25 2.33
N GLN A 128 22.53 40.17 1.57
CA GLN A 128 21.45 39.41 0.94
C GLN A 128 20.64 38.62 1.99
N ILE A 129 21.31 38.04 2.98
CA ILE A 129 20.65 37.34 4.10
C ILE A 129 19.82 38.31 4.95
N GLN A 130 20.30 39.53 5.18
CA GLN A 130 19.53 40.55 5.90
C GLN A 130 18.31 41.04 5.10
N GLN A 131 18.42 41.16 3.77
CA GLN A 131 17.30 41.51 2.91
C GLN A 131 16.26 40.38 2.84
N ASP A 132 16.69 39.12 2.81
CA ASP A 132 15.78 37.96 2.81
C ASP A 132 15.09 37.76 4.18
N LEU A 133 15.76 38.11 5.28
CA LEU A 133 15.16 38.12 6.64
C LEU A 133 14.12 39.23 6.80
N GLN A 134 14.37 40.44 6.28
CA GLN A 134 13.39 41.53 6.29
C GLN A 134 12.17 41.20 5.44
N LYS A 135 12.39 40.58 4.27
CA LYS A 135 11.30 40.13 3.39
C LYS A 135 10.48 38.99 3.99
N ALA A 136 11.12 38.12 4.79
CA ALA A 136 10.43 37.07 5.54
C ALA A 136 9.65 37.62 6.74
N GLU A 137 10.14 38.68 7.40
CA GLU A 137 9.39 39.38 8.45
C GLU A 137 8.17 40.11 7.86
N GLU A 138 8.30 40.79 6.72
CA GLU A 138 7.18 41.41 5.99
C GLU A 138 6.12 40.37 5.59
N LEU A 139 6.53 39.24 5.01
CA LEU A 139 5.62 38.12 4.69
C LEU A 139 4.95 37.50 5.93
N SER A 140 5.61 37.57 7.09
CA SER A 140 5.05 37.08 8.37
C SER A 140 4.05 38.06 9.00
N GLU A 141 4.23 39.37 8.78
CA GLU A 141 3.29 40.40 9.22
C GLU A 141 2.06 40.43 8.30
N GLU A 142 2.21 40.24 6.98
CA GLU A 142 1.09 40.00 6.05
C GLU A 142 0.29 38.74 6.40
N ALA A 143 0.98 37.66 6.82
CA ALA A 143 0.33 36.43 7.26
C ALA A 143 -0.38 36.55 8.63
N LYS A 144 0.08 37.47 9.51
CA LYS A 144 -0.63 37.81 10.76
C LYS A 144 -1.83 38.71 10.49
N LYS A 145 -1.75 39.60 9.50
CA LYS A 145 -2.86 40.46 9.08
C LYS A 145 -3.98 39.63 8.44
N GLY A 146 -3.63 38.58 7.68
CA GLY A 146 -4.57 37.59 7.15
C GLY A 146 -5.19 36.63 8.18
N LEU A 147 -4.85 36.73 9.48
CA LEU A 147 -5.40 35.88 10.54
C LEU A 147 -6.07 36.68 11.68
N ALA A 148 -6.21 38.00 11.51
CA ALA A 148 -6.86 38.90 12.46
C ALA A 148 -8.06 39.66 11.86
N GLU A 149 -8.49 39.30 10.65
CA GLU A 149 -9.73 39.76 10.03
C GLU A 149 -10.58 38.53 9.75
N GLY A 150 -11.56 38.31 10.62
CA GLY A 150 -12.48 37.18 10.58
C GLY A 150 -13.46 37.27 11.74
N PHE A 151 -14.08 38.44 11.91
CA PHE A 151 -15.40 38.59 12.53
C PHE A 151 -15.91 40.04 12.39
N GLU A 152 -16.21 40.49 11.18
CA GLU A 152 -17.33 41.43 10.94
C GLU A 152 -17.98 41.01 9.62
N ASP A 153 -19.30 41.07 9.61
CA ASP A 153 -20.27 40.45 8.70
C ASP A 153 -20.13 40.82 7.21
N GLU A 154 -20.86 40.07 6.36
CA GLU A 154 -21.08 40.23 4.90
C GLU A 154 -20.19 39.37 3.99
N ASP A 155 -20.63 38.13 3.73
CA ASP A 155 -21.05 37.69 2.38
C ASP A 155 -21.50 36.21 2.44
N ASP A 156 -22.81 36.00 2.64
CA ASP A 156 -23.52 34.81 2.14
C ASP A 156 -23.55 34.91 0.60
N GLU A 157 -22.39 34.81 -0.05
CA GLU A 157 -22.34 34.51 -1.49
C GLU A 157 -22.70 33.03 -1.63
N GLU A 158 -23.99 32.82 -1.92
CA GLU A 158 -24.57 31.61 -2.45
C GLU A 158 -23.63 31.05 -3.54
N TRP A 159 -22.88 30.00 -3.22
CA TRP A 159 -21.96 29.34 -4.14
C TRP A 159 -22.79 28.67 -5.24
N GLU A 160 -23.13 29.42 -6.30
CA GLU A 160 -23.71 28.92 -7.55
C GLU A 160 -22.62 28.18 -8.37
N GLY A 161 -21.96 27.19 -7.76
CA GLY A 161 -21.10 26.27 -8.48
C GLY A 161 -21.99 25.24 -9.18
N GLU A 162 -22.25 25.41 -10.48
CA GLU A 162 -22.89 24.35 -11.26
C GLU A 162 -21.91 23.15 -11.34
N GLY A 163 -22.20 22.10 -10.56
CA GLY A 163 -21.49 20.83 -10.65
C GLY A 163 -21.44 20.27 -12.07
N LEU A 164 -20.46 19.39 -12.35
CA LEU A 164 -20.34 18.78 -13.67
C LEU A 164 -21.62 18.00 -14.01
N GLY A 165 -22.20 18.30 -15.18
CA GLY A 165 -23.40 17.62 -15.62
C GLY A 165 -23.18 16.13 -15.88
N ILE A 166 -24.25 15.34 -15.78
CA ILE A 166 -24.27 13.88 -15.98
C ILE A 166 -23.72 13.48 -17.37
N GLU A 167 -23.87 14.36 -18.37
CA GLU A 167 -23.41 14.16 -19.74
C GLU A 167 -21.94 14.59 -19.96
N GLU A 168 -21.33 15.29 -19.01
CA GLU A 168 -19.94 15.74 -19.08
C GLU A 168 -18.98 14.71 -18.46
N CYS A 169 -17.86 14.44 -19.12
CA CYS A 169 -16.87 13.50 -18.62
C CYS A 169 -16.15 14.06 -17.38
N LEU A 170 -16.10 13.28 -16.29
CA LEU A 170 -15.44 13.70 -15.05
C LEU A 170 -13.95 14.00 -15.21
N PHE A 171 -13.27 13.35 -16.18
CA PHE A 171 -11.81 13.41 -16.34
C PHE A 171 -11.34 14.27 -17.52
N CYS A 172 -12.26 14.78 -18.34
CA CYS A 172 -11.96 15.51 -19.57
C CYS A 172 -13.08 16.48 -19.92
N SER A 173 -12.76 17.53 -20.68
CA SER A 173 -13.73 18.52 -21.18
C SER A 173 -14.62 18.01 -22.34
N SER A 174 -14.92 16.72 -22.38
CA SER A 174 -15.77 16.13 -23.42
C SER A 174 -17.19 15.93 -22.89
N ILE A 175 -18.15 16.50 -23.61
CA ILE A 175 -19.58 16.34 -23.35
C ILE A 175 -20.10 15.25 -24.29
N SER A 176 -20.76 14.26 -23.72
CA SER A 176 -21.42 13.17 -24.44
C SER A 176 -22.89 13.47 -24.64
N SER A 177 -23.58 12.72 -25.51
CA SER A 177 -25.00 12.93 -25.80
C SER A 177 -25.96 12.15 -24.89
N SER A 178 -25.42 11.26 -24.05
CA SER A 178 -26.18 10.43 -23.11
C SER A 178 -25.24 9.94 -22.01
N LEU A 179 -25.81 9.61 -20.84
CA LEU A 179 -25.08 9.05 -19.71
C LEU A 179 -24.35 7.75 -20.07
N GLU A 180 -25.01 6.84 -20.78
CA GLU A 180 -24.40 5.57 -21.20
C GLU A 180 -23.16 5.79 -22.08
N ASN A 181 -23.22 6.76 -22.99
CA ASN A 181 -22.07 7.12 -23.83
C ASN A 181 -20.96 7.80 -23.03
N ASN A 182 -21.31 8.58 -22.01
CA ASN A 182 -20.33 9.17 -21.09
C ASN A 182 -19.60 8.07 -20.30
N ILE A 183 -20.32 7.12 -19.72
CA ILE A 183 -19.72 5.99 -18.97
C ILE A 183 -18.84 5.14 -19.89
N ASN A 184 -19.28 4.87 -21.13
CA ASN A 184 -18.47 4.16 -22.13
C ASN A 184 -17.21 4.95 -22.53
N HIS A 185 -17.31 6.28 -22.64
CA HIS A 185 -16.16 7.14 -22.88
C HIS A 185 -15.17 7.09 -21.71
N MET A 186 -15.66 7.20 -20.47
CA MET A 186 -14.87 7.14 -19.25
C MET A 186 -14.17 5.79 -19.09
N SER A 187 -14.84 4.68 -19.41
CA SER A 187 -14.24 3.34 -19.34
C SER A 187 -13.18 3.10 -20.41
N VAL A 188 -13.41 3.50 -21.66
CA VAL A 188 -12.47 3.25 -22.77
C VAL A 188 -11.27 4.22 -22.74
N LYS A 189 -11.52 5.52 -22.55
CA LYS A 189 -10.45 6.54 -22.64
C LYS A 189 -9.70 6.71 -21.33
N HIS A 190 -10.42 6.61 -20.21
CA HIS A 190 -9.86 6.88 -18.88
C HIS A 190 -9.70 5.63 -18.00
N GLY A 191 -10.18 4.47 -18.45
CA GLY A 191 -10.09 3.23 -17.66
C GLY A 191 -10.89 3.30 -16.36
N PHE A 192 -11.97 4.08 -16.36
CA PHE A 192 -12.85 4.23 -15.20
C PHE A 192 -13.75 3.00 -15.04
N PHE A 193 -13.80 2.48 -13.82
CA PHE A 193 -14.65 1.36 -13.44
C PHE A 193 -15.34 1.67 -12.11
N LEU A 194 -16.65 1.41 -12.08
CA LEU A 194 -17.42 1.43 -10.84
C LEU A 194 -17.20 0.09 -10.11
N PRO A 195 -16.83 0.10 -8.83
CA PRO A 195 -16.83 -1.09 -7.98
C PRO A 195 -18.20 -1.77 -8.00
N ASP A 196 -18.24 -3.10 -7.86
CA ASP A 196 -19.47 -3.85 -7.58
C ASP A 196 -20.70 -3.44 -8.42
N ALA A 197 -20.51 -3.26 -9.73
CA ALA A 197 -21.54 -2.73 -10.63
C ALA A 197 -22.85 -3.54 -10.67
N ASP A 198 -22.80 -4.82 -10.26
CA ASP A 198 -23.98 -5.69 -10.16
C ASP A 198 -24.94 -5.26 -9.03
N TYR A 199 -24.46 -4.50 -8.04
CA TYR A 199 -25.21 -4.08 -6.85
C TYR A 199 -25.55 -2.58 -6.84
N LEU A 200 -25.25 -1.85 -7.92
CA LEU A 200 -25.61 -0.44 -8.05
C LEU A 200 -27.09 -0.30 -8.40
N VAL A 201 -27.84 0.37 -7.52
CA VAL A 201 -29.26 0.69 -7.77
C VAL A 201 -29.40 2.01 -8.50
N ASP A 202 -28.59 3.01 -8.12
CA ASP A 202 -28.65 4.36 -8.66
C ASP A 202 -27.30 4.80 -9.27
N VAL A 203 -27.16 4.57 -10.57
CA VAL A 203 -25.99 4.98 -11.35
C VAL A 203 -26.00 6.49 -11.61
N GLU A 204 -27.18 7.10 -11.76
CA GLU A 204 -27.32 8.53 -12.02
C GLU A 204 -26.91 9.35 -10.79
N GLY A 205 -27.40 8.98 -9.61
CA GLY A 205 -27.01 9.59 -8.34
C GLY A 205 -25.51 9.43 -8.04
N MET A 206 -24.96 8.23 -8.28
CA MET A 206 -23.52 7.99 -8.13
C MET A 206 -22.68 8.92 -9.02
N VAL A 207 -23.01 9.03 -10.31
CA VAL A 207 -22.24 9.88 -11.24
C VAL A 207 -22.40 11.36 -10.90
N THR A 208 -23.58 11.78 -10.49
CA THR A 208 -23.85 13.17 -10.05
C THR A 208 -22.98 13.52 -8.84
N TYR A 209 -22.95 12.66 -7.82
CA TYR A 209 -22.12 12.87 -6.63
C TYR A 209 -20.62 12.92 -6.95
N LEU A 210 -20.14 12.07 -7.86
CA LEU A 210 -18.75 12.14 -8.33
C LEU A 210 -18.47 13.42 -9.13
N GLY A 211 -19.47 13.92 -9.86
CA GLY A 211 -19.48 15.20 -10.55
C GLY A 211 -19.31 16.38 -9.60
N GLU A 212 -20.07 16.40 -8.50
CA GLU A 212 -19.97 17.40 -7.43
C GLU A 212 -18.59 17.36 -6.76
N LYS A 213 -18.07 16.16 -6.44
CA LYS A 213 -16.74 15.99 -5.84
C LYS A 213 -15.62 16.56 -6.74
N VAL A 214 -15.67 16.30 -8.04
CA VAL A 214 -14.63 16.77 -8.96
C VAL A 214 -14.83 18.24 -9.36
N GLY A 215 -16.09 18.65 -9.54
CA GLY A 215 -16.49 19.99 -9.98
C GLY A 215 -16.39 21.03 -8.87
N GLU A 216 -17.21 20.89 -7.82
CA GLU A 216 -17.27 21.84 -6.70
C GLU A 216 -16.15 21.57 -5.68
N GLY A 217 -15.98 20.30 -5.31
CA GLY A 217 -15.01 19.89 -4.30
C GLY A 217 -13.56 19.97 -4.76
N HIS A 218 -13.33 20.10 -6.07
CA HIS A 218 -12.00 20.10 -6.69
C HIS A 218 -11.07 19.01 -6.13
N MET A 219 -11.62 17.82 -5.88
CA MET A 219 -10.91 16.74 -5.20
C MET A 219 -10.70 15.51 -6.08
N CYS A 220 -9.61 14.80 -5.83
CA CYS A 220 -9.25 13.60 -6.58
C CYS A 220 -9.88 12.37 -5.93
N LEU A 221 -10.67 11.61 -6.70
CA LEU A 221 -11.44 10.44 -6.25
C LEU A 221 -10.60 9.29 -5.66
N TRP A 222 -9.32 9.18 -6.05
CA TRP A 222 -8.43 8.10 -5.58
C TRP A 222 -7.52 8.53 -4.42
N CYS A 223 -7.09 9.79 -4.40
CA CYS A 223 -6.17 10.28 -3.37
C CYS A 223 -6.85 10.40 -1.99
N GLY A 224 -8.18 10.40 -1.94
CA GLY A 224 -8.98 10.49 -0.71
C GLY A 224 -8.69 11.78 0.08
N GLU A 225 -8.80 11.69 1.40
CA GLU A 225 -8.53 12.79 2.35
C GLU A 225 -7.08 13.30 2.32
N LYS A 226 -6.16 12.51 1.75
CA LYS A 226 -4.76 12.91 1.58
C LYS A 226 -4.56 13.82 0.37
N SER A 227 -5.60 13.97 -0.46
CA SER A 227 -5.58 14.88 -1.59
C SER A 227 -5.65 16.32 -1.10
N LYS A 228 -4.78 17.16 -1.62
CA LYS A 228 -4.97 18.61 -1.49
C LYS A 228 -6.10 19.00 -2.42
N MET A 229 -7.01 19.86 -1.96
CA MET A 229 -7.97 20.51 -2.84
C MET A 229 -7.20 21.29 -3.91
N PHE A 230 -7.58 21.11 -5.16
CA PHE A 230 -6.99 21.86 -6.26
C PHE A 230 -7.75 23.18 -6.45
N HIS A 231 -7.13 24.14 -7.15
CA HIS A 231 -7.74 25.45 -7.38
C HIS A 231 -8.71 25.49 -8.56
N THR A 232 -8.63 24.52 -9.47
CA THR A 232 -9.48 24.48 -10.68
C THR A 232 -9.81 23.05 -11.08
N VAL A 233 -10.99 22.84 -11.68
CA VAL A 233 -11.43 21.52 -12.20
C VAL A 233 -10.41 20.94 -13.19
N GLN A 234 -9.88 21.78 -14.08
CA GLN A 234 -8.86 21.36 -15.05
C GLN A 234 -7.57 20.87 -14.38
N ALA A 235 -7.19 21.42 -13.21
CA ALA A 235 -6.02 20.94 -12.48
C ALA A 235 -6.27 19.56 -11.85
N VAL A 236 -7.48 19.32 -11.33
CA VAL A 236 -7.90 17.99 -10.84
C VAL A 236 -7.89 16.97 -11.97
N GLN A 237 -8.54 17.28 -13.08
CA GLN A 237 -8.63 16.39 -14.25
C GLN A 237 -7.24 16.01 -14.78
N LYS A 238 -6.34 16.98 -14.94
CA LYS A 238 -4.94 16.72 -15.34
C LYS A 238 -4.22 15.84 -14.32
N HIS A 239 -4.35 16.13 -13.03
CA HIS A 239 -3.77 15.29 -11.98
C HIS A 239 -4.27 13.84 -12.05
N MET A 240 -5.57 13.66 -12.27
CA MET A 240 -6.19 12.33 -12.34
C MET A 240 -5.70 11.54 -13.55
N VAL A 241 -5.60 12.19 -14.71
CA VAL A 241 -5.09 11.57 -15.94
C VAL A 241 -3.59 11.28 -15.84
N ASP A 242 -2.77 12.25 -15.41
CA ASP A 242 -1.31 12.12 -15.35
C ASP A 242 -0.86 11.04 -14.37
N LYS A 243 -1.57 10.87 -13.25
CA LYS A 243 -1.28 9.84 -12.24
C LYS A 243 -2.05 8.53 -12.44
N GLY A 244 -3.01 8.49 -13.35
CA GLY A 244 -3.90 7.34 -13.53
C GLY A 244 -4.83 7.11 -12.33
N HIS A 245 -5.24 8.19 -11.66
CA HIS A 245 -6.19 8.21 -10.54
C HIS A 245 -7.66 8.32 -11.02
N CYS A 246 -7.98 7.75 -12.19
CA CYS A 246 -9.34 7.70 -12.74
C CYS A 246 -10.14 6.52 -12.16
N LYS A 247 -10.02 6.28 -10.86
CA LYS A 247 -10.66 5.18 -10.12
C LYS A 247 -11.16 5.70 -8.78
N ILE A 248 -12.24 5.12 -8.29
CA ILE A 248 -12.81 5.48 -6.99
C ILE A 248 -12.10 4.68 -5.90
N LEU A 249 -11.74 5.33 -4.80
CA LEU A 249 -11.23 4.64 -3.63
C LEU A 249 -12.38 3.94 -2.90
N PHE A 250 -12.51 2.64 -3.11
CA PHE A 250 -13.52 1.78 -2.49
C PHE A 250 -12.88 0.89 -1.41
N GLU A 251 -12.28 1.51 -0.39
CA GLU A 251 -11.66 0.80 0.73
C GLU A 251 -12.08 1.43 2.06
N LYS A 252 -12.38 0.57 3.05
CA LYS A 252 -12.65 0.94 4.47
C LYS A 252 -13.70 2.06 4.62
N GLU A 253 -13.30 3.19 5.20
CA GLU A 253 -14.18 4.30 5.60
C GLU A 253 -14.75 5.03 4.38
N SER A 254 -14.00 5.13 3.27
CA SER A 254 -14.48 5.80 2.06
C SER A 254 -15.60 5.03 1.36
N ALA A 255 -15.75 3.72 1.60
CA ALA A 255 -16.87 2.94 1.07
C ALA A 255 -18.21 3.35 1.70
N LEU A 256 -18.19 3.86 2.94
CA LEU A 256 -19.40 4.30 3.65
C LEU A 256 -20.02 5.54 3.00
N GLU A 257 -19.21 6.44 2.42
CA GLU A 257 -19.70 7.62 1.69
C GLU A 257 -20.56 7.24 0.48
N PHE A 258 -20.36 6.04 -0.07
CA PHE A 258 -21.06 5.58 -1.26
C PHE A 258 -22.20 4.59 -0.94
N ALA A 259 -22.43 4.25 0.33
CA ALA A 259 -23.32 3.17 0.73
C ALA A 259 -24.76 3.36 0.23
N ASP A 260 -25.25 4.61 0.17
CA ASP A 260 -26.62 4.94 -0.23
C ASP A 260 -26.93 4.55 -1.70
N PHE A 261 -25.90 4.41 -2.54
CA PHE A 261 -26.05 4.08 -3.97
C PHE A 261 -26.01 2.57 -4.26
N TYR A 262 -25.64 1.74 -3.28
CA TYR A 262 -25.49 0.29 -3.43
C TYR A 262 -26.52 -0.50 -2.62
N ASP A 263 -27.06 -1.57 -3.20
CA ASP A 263 -27.87 -2.55 -2.49
C ASP A 263 -27.20 -3.93 -2.44
N TYR A 264 -26.54 -4.20 -1.32
CA TYR A 264 -25.87 -5.48 -1.04
C TYR A 264 -26.79 -6.55 -0.45
N ARG A 265 -28.10 -6.29 -0.28
CA ARG A 265 -29.03 -7.24 0.36
C ARG A 265 -29.05 -8.61 -0.31
N SER A 266 -28.83 -8.66 -1.63
CA SER A 266 -28.80 -9.90 -2.41
C SER A 266 -27.50 -10.71 -2.27
N SER A 267 -26.42 -10.11 -1.77
CA SER A 267 -25.12 -10.78 -1.58
C SER A 267 -25.03 -11.57 -0.28
N TYR A 268 -25.88 -11.24 0.70
CA TYR A 268 -25.93 -11.98 1.95
C TYR A 268 -26.59 -13.34 1.64
N PRO A 269 -25.90 -14.48 1.82
CA PRO A 269 -26.54 -15.77 1.72
C PRO A 269 -27.67 -15.81 2.75
N ASP A 270 -28.88 -15.93 2.22
CA ASP A 270 -30.16 -16.04 2.91
C ASP A 270 -29.99 -16.66 4.31
N GLN A 271 -30.15 -15.84 5.36
CA GLN A 271 -30.44 -16.34 6.69
C GLN A 271 -31.84 -16.97 6.63
N GLY A 272 -31.89 -18.23 6.21
CA GLY A 272 -33.07 -19.05 6.40
C GLY A 272 -33.47 -19.01 7.88
N ASP A 273 -34.68 -18.53 8.13
CA ASP A 273 -35.42 -18.55 9.40
C ASP A 273 -35.09 -17.51 10.49
N THR A 274 -35.17 -16.22 10.16
CA THR A 274 -35.73 -15.24 11.12
C THR A 274 -36.95 -14.56 10.50
N PRO A 275 -38.18 -14.82 11.00
CA PRO A 275 -39.35 -14.08 10.57
C PRO A 275 -39.12 -12.61 10.90
N MET A 276 -39.03 -11.78 9.85
CA MET A 276 -39.11 -10.33 9.96
C MET A 276 -40.54 -10.00 10.40
N GLU A 277 -40.79 -10.08 11.70
CA GLU A 277 -42.01 -9.54 12.30
C GLU A 277 -41.88 -8.01 12.24
N THR A 278 -42.83 -7.39 11.55
CA THR A 278 -43.04 -5.95 11.49
C THR A 278 -43.15 -5.38 12.89
N GLY A 279 -42.04 -4.83 13.40
CA GLY A 279 -41.95 -4.11 14.67
C GLY A 279 -41.20 -2.81 14.47
N GLU A 280 -41.91 -1.71 14.62
CA GLU A 280 -41.37 -0.34 14.60
C GLU A 280 -40.31 -0.16 15.70
N GLY A 281 -39.18 0.44 15.33
CA GLY A 281 -38.27 1.12 16.27
C GLY A 281 -37.25 0.22 16.96
N GLY A 282 -36.01 0.26 16.49
CA GLY A 282 -34.87 -0.35 17.18
C GLY A 282 -33.77 -0.67 16.20
N GLU A 283 -32.83 0.25 16.07
CA GLU A 283 -31.48 0.07 15.55
C GLU A 283 -30.74 -0.98 16.41
N GLU A 284 -31.12 -2.26 16.26
CA GLU A 284 -30.31 -3.39 16.71
C GLU A 284 -29.24 -3.63 15.65
N GLU A 285 -28.04 -3.15 15.96
CA GLU A 285 -26.81 -3.62 15.32
C GLU A 285 -26.84 -5.15 15.34
N VAL A 286 -27.08 -5.77 14.20
CA VAL A 286 -26.84 -7.19 14.02
C VAL A 286 -25.35 -7.37 14.25
N GLU A 287 -24.97 -7.87 15.42
CA GLU A 287 -23.63 -8.42 15.67
C GLU A 287 -23.42 -9.50 14.63
N VAL A 288 -22.82 -9.11 13.50
CA VAL A 288 -22.18 -10.04 12.58
C VAL A 288 -21.17 -10.75 13.46
N THR A 289 -21.51 -11.94 13.92
CA THR A 289 -20.58 -12.82 14.61
C THR A 289 -19.37 -12.86 13.72
N GLU A 290 -18.33 -12.15 14.15
CA GLU A 290 -17.05 -12.11 13.46
C GLU A 290 -16.77 -13.58 13.19
N ASN A 291 -16.75 -13.98 11.91
CA ASN A 291 -16.26 -15.29 11.55
C ASN A 291 -14.81 -15.24 11.99
N THR A 292 -14.56 -15.55 13.27
CA THR A 292 -13.25 -15.59 13.92
C THR A 292 -12.57 -16.77 13.27
N LEU A 293 -12.11 -16.51 12.07
CA LEU A 293 -11.15 -17.31 11.36
C LEU A 293 -9.98 -17.40 12.34
N ASP A 294 -9.86 -18.55 13.02
CA ASP A 294 -8.78 -18.82 13.96
C ASP A 294 -7.46 -18.66 13.20
N THR A 295 -6.89 -17.45 13.25
CA THR A 295 -5.66 -17.06 12.55
C THR A 295 -4.42 -17.36 13.38
N GLU A 296 -4.59 -17.93 14.57
CA GLU A 296 -3.51 -18.24 15.51
C GLU A 296 -2.62 -19.40 15.03
N GLY A 297 -3.06 -20.16 14.00
CA GLY A 297 -2.36 -21.31 13.45
C GLY A 297 -1.59 -21.05 12.14
N TYR A 298 -0.83 -22.06 11.69
CA TYR A 298 -0.28 -22.14 10.33
C TYR A 298 -1.29 -22.64 9.30
N GLU A 299 -2.56 -22.77 9.68
CA GLU A 299 -3.66 -23.30 8.89
C GLU A 299 -4.91 -22.47 9.17
N LEU A 300 -5.68 -22.20 8.13
CA LEU A 300 -6.95 -21.48 8.19
C LEU A 300 -8.06 -22.42 7.74
N VAL A 301 -9.01 -22.73 8.63
CA VAL A 301 -10.18 -23.53 8.28
C VAL A 301 -11.29 -22.59 7.83
N LEU A 302 -11.69 -22.70 6.56
CA LEU A 302 -12.79 -21.93 6.00
C LEU A 302 -14.14 -22.48 6.50
N PRO A 303 -15.22 -21.66 6.51
CA PRO A 303 -16.59 -22.13 6.77
C PRO A 303 -17.06 -23.22 5.79
N SER A 304 -16.45 -23.31 4.61
CA SER A 304 -16.67 -24.40 3.65
C SER A 304 -16.04 -25.74 4.07
N GLY A 305 -15.32 -25.79 5.20
CA GLY A 305 -14.58 -26.95 5.70
C GLY A 305 -13.23 -27.18 5.02
N ALA A 306 -12.83 -26.33 4.08
CA ALA A 306 -11.52 -26.41 3.43
C ALA A 306 -10.42 -25.78 4.31
N THR A 307 -9.29 -26.48 4.46
CA THR A 307 -8.12 -26.01 5.23
C THR A 307 -7.08 -25.40 4.30
N ILE A 308 -6.77 -24.12 4.48
CA ILE A 308 -5.75 -23.38 3.72
C ILE A 308 -4.48 -23.27 4.56
N GLY A 309 -3.34 -23.74 4.04
CA GLY A 309 -2.06 -23.64 4.71
C GLY A 309 -1.39 -22.27 4.60
N HIS A 310 -0.63 -21.88 5.61
CA HIS A 310 0.12 -20.62 5.67
C HIS A 310 1.37 -20.63 4.77
N ARG A 311 1.67 -19.51 4.11
CA ARG A 311 2.81 -19.37 3.18
C ARG A 311 4.18 -19.74 3.77
N SER A 312 4.37 -19.58 5.08
CA SER A 312 5.64 -19.94 5.73
C SER A 312 5.97 -21.43 5.62
N LEU A 313 4.96 -22.29 5.49
CA LEU A 313 5.13 -23.74 5.36
C LEU A 313 5.19 -24.23 3.90
N TRP A 314 5.23 -23.31 2.92
CA TRP A 314 5.26 -23.63 1.49
C TRP A 314 6.37 -24.63 1.10
N LYS A 315 7.53 -24.56 1.74
CA LYS A 315 8.63 -25.52 1.53
C LYS A 315 8.21 -26.96 1.86
N TYR A 316 7.43 -27.13 2.94
CA TYR A 316 6.93 -28.42 3.39
C TYR A 316 5.74 -28.88 2.54
N TYR A 317 4.84 -27.97 2.14
CA TYR A 317 3.73 -28.29 1.24
C TYR A 317 4.18 -28.74 -0.15
N LYS A 318 5.34 -28.27 -0.62
CA LYS A 318 5.96 -28.75 -1.87
C LYS A 318 6.74 -30.06 -1.72
N GLN A 319 6.90 -30.58 -0.51
CA GLN A 319 7.69 -31.77 -0.27
C GLN A 319 6.90 -33.04 -0.62
N ASN A 320 7.32 -33.73 -1.67
CA ASN A 320 6.85 -35.09 -1.95
C ASN A 320 7.70 -36.09 -1.15
N LEU A 321 7.22 -36.49 0.02
CA LEU A 321 7.85 -37.55 0.80
C LEU A 321 7.65 -38.90 0.08
N PRO A 322 8.69 -39.74 -0.03
CA PRO A 322 8.51 -41.09 -0.56
C PRO A 322 7.52 -41.83 0.33
N GLN A 323 6.56 -42.50 -0.29
CA GLN A 323 5.62 -43.37 0.41
C GLN A 323 6.46 -44.37 1.19
N ARG A 324 6.40 -44.32 2.52
CA ARG A 324 7.19 -45.20 3.39
C ARG A 324 6.91 -46.62 2.93
N SER A 325 7.89 -47.26 2.29
CA SER A 325 7.75 -48.67 1.92
C SER A 325 7.53 -49.38 3.22
N SER A 326 6.35 -49.95 3.41
CA SER A 326 6.12 -50.91 4.48
C SER A 326 7.27 -51.89 4.39
N GLU A 327 8.19 -51.86 5.36
CA GLU A 327 9.37 -52.74 5.41
C GLU A 327 8.96 -54.20 5.69
N GLY A 328 7.75 -54.60 5.29
CA GLY A 328 7.29 -55.97 5.30
C GLY A 328 7.63 -56.65 3.98
N SER A 329 8.45 -57.70 4.06
CA SER A 329 8.66 -58.77 3.05
C SER A 329 9.85 -58.64 2.09
N SER A 330 10.12 -57.48 1.46
CA SER A 330 11.09 -57.44 0.36
C SER A 330 12.58 -57.50 0.76
N THR A 331 12.93 -57.14 2.00
CA THR A 331 14.34 -57.07 2.47
C THR A 331 14.80 -58.29 3.26
N VAL A 332 13.90 -59.19 3.64
CA VAL A 332 14.22 -60.40 4.44
C VAL A 332 14.91 -61.44 3.56
N LEU A 333 14.40 -61.69 2.35
CA LEU A 333 14.95 -62.69 1.44
C LEU A 333 16.39 -62.38 0.99
N PRO A 334 16.76 -61.14 0.61
CA PRO A 334 18.15 -60.80 0.27
C PRO A 334 19.12 -60.96 1.44
N LYS A 335 18.70 -60.57 2.66
CA LYS A 335 19.51 -60.71 3.88
C LYS A 335 19.73 -62.18 4.24
N MET A 336 18.68 -62.99 4.16
CA MET A 336 18.75 -64.44 4.39
C MET A 336 19.65 -65.13 3.36
N LEU A 337 19.50 -64.80 2.07
CA LEU A 337 20.34 -65.34 0.99
C LEU A 337 21.81 -64.92 1.12
N ALA A 338 22.10 -63.72 1.66
CA ALA A 338 23.47 -63.29 1.95
C ALA A 338 24.09 -64.11 3.10
N GLN A 339 23.32 -64.41 4.15
CA GLN A 339 23.75 -65.29 5.24
C GLN A 339 24.02 -66.72 4.76
N TYR A 340 23.15 -67.29 3.90
CA TYR A 340 23.37 -68.62 3.33
C TYR A 340 24.61 -68.69 2.46
N ARG A 341 24.89 -67.66 1.65
CA ARG A 341 26.14 -67.59 0.86
C ARG A 341 27.37 -67.47 1.76
N ALA A 342 27.30 -66.72 2.86
CA ALA A 342 28.39 -66.61 3.83
C ALA A 342 28.70 -67.93 4.54
N LEU A 343 27.67 -68.76 4.77
CA LEU A 343 27.80 -70.14 5.30
C LEU A 343 28.26 -71.16 4.24
N GLY A 344 28.60 -70.72 3.03
CA GLY A 344 29.10 -71.59 1.95
C GLY A 344 28.01 -72.31 1.17
N TRP A 345 26.72 -72.02 1.41
CA TRP A 345 25.63 -72.59 0.62
C TRP A 345 25.44 -71.80 -0.68
N THR A 346 25.92 -72.37 -1.79
CA THR A 346 25.82 -71.78 -3.14
C THR A 346 24.61 -72.28 -3.93
N GLY A 347 23.65 -72.92 -3.27
CA GLY A 347 22.51 -73.58 -3.91
C GLY A 347 22.91 -74.82 -4.71
N VAL A 348 22.00 -75.32 -5.55
CA VAL A 348 22.31 -76.38 -6.51
C VAL A 348 22.92 -75.74 -7.75
N THR A 349 24.15 -76.09 -8.08
CA THR A 349 24.91 -75.57 -9.22
C THR A 349 24.99 -76.58 -10.36
N GLY A 350 25.32 -76.13 -11.57
CA GLY A 350 25.54 -77.01 -12.74
C GLY A 350 24.28 -77.41 -13.51
N GLU A 351 24.31 -78.58 -14.15
CA GLU A 351 23.24 -79.06 -15.05
C GLU A 351 21.92 -79.31 -14.32
N VAL A 352 21.98 -79.75 -13.05
CA VAL A 352 20.80 -79.98 -12.20
C VAL A 352 20.07 -78.67 -11.89
N ALA A 353 20.77 -77.54 -11.83
CA ALA A 353 20.14 -76.23 -11.68
C ALA A 353 19.37 -75.85 -12.95
N LYS A 354 19.95 -76.11 -14.13
CA LYS A 354 19.34 -75.81 -15.43
C LYS A 354 18.11 -76.68 -15.67
N THR A 355 18.14 -77.96 -15.32
CA THR A 355 16.96 -78.84 -15.43
C THR A 355 15.85 -78.40 -14.47
N ARG A 356 16.17 -78.14 -13.20
CA ARG A 356 15.19 -77.63 -12.22
C ARG A 356 14.53 -76.32 -12.65
N VAL A 357 15.30 -75.37 -13.21
CA VAL A 357 14.74 -74.10 -13.72
C VAL A 357 13.79 -74.37 -14.90
N LYS A 358 14.17 -75.26 -15.84
CA LYS A 358 13.31 -75.65 -16.96
C LYS A 358 12.03 -76.35 -16.49
N ASP A 359 12.13 -77.27 -15.54
CA ASP A 359 11.00 -78.01 -14.98
C ASP A 359 10.06 -77.07 -14.22
N MET A 360 10.61 -76.15 -13.41
CA MET A 360 9.81 -75.13 -12.73
C MET A 360 9.11 -74.20 -13.71
N ALA A 361 9.80 -73.74 -14.76
CA ALA A 361 9.19 -72.92 -15.80
C ALA A 361 8.06 -73.67 -16.53
N PHE A 362 8.25 -74.97 -16.80
CA PHE A 362 7.23 -75.83 -17.41
C PHE A 362 6.01 -76.00 -16.49
N VAL A 363 6.25 -76.36 -15.22
CA VAL A 363 5.19 -76.52 -14.21
C VAL A 363 4.42 -75.21 -14.03
N GLN A 364 5.11 -74.07 -14.00
CA GLN A 364 4.47 -72.77 -13.83
C GLN A 364 3.65 -72.39 -15.06
N ARG A 365 4.13 -72.68 -16.27
CA ARG A 365 3.35 -72.52 -17.51
C ARG A 365 2.09 -73.38 -17.49
N MET A 366 2.20 -74.64 -17.06
CA MET A 366 1.07 -75.55 -16.96
C MET A 366 0.03 -75.07 -15.93
N LYS A 367 0.48 -74.66 -14.74
CA LYS A 367 -0.37 -74.07 -13.69
C LYS A 367 -1.07 -72.80 -14.18
N ASN A 368 -0.36 -71.89 -14.85
CA ASN A 368 -0.93 -70.66 -15.38
C ASN A 368 -1.98 -70.94 -16.45
N ARG A 369 -1.72 -71.90 -17.35
CA ARG A 369 -2.69 -72.35 -18.36
C ARG A 369 -3.94 -72.92 -17.71
N GLN A 370 -3.79 -73.78 -16.70
CA GLN A 370 -4.92 -74.35 -15.98
C GLN A 370 -5.72 -73.28 -15.23
N ARG A 371 -5.04 -72.33 -14.57
CA ARG A 371 -5.67 -71.18 -13.90
C ARG A 371 -6.46 -70.32 -14.88
N MET A 372 -5.89 -70.02 -16.04
CA MET A 372 -6.57 -69.27 -17.10
C MET A 372 -7.82 -70.02 -17.58
N GLN A 373 -7.71 -71.33 -17.84
CA GLN A 373 -8.85 -72.15 -18.26
C GLN A 373 -9.96 -72.19 -17.20
N LEU A 374 -9.59 -72.28 -15.92
CA LEU A 374 -10.55 -72.21 -14.81
C LEU A 374 -11.21 -70.83 -14.74
N GLY A 375 -10.45 -69.74 -14.90
CA GLY A 375 -10.99 -68.38 -14.95
C GLY A 375 -11.96 -68.15 -16.13
N LEU A 376 -11.63 -68.65 -17.32
CA LEU A 376 -12.53 -68.58 -18.48
C LEU A 376 -13.81 -69.39 -18.27
N LYS A 377 -13.74 -70.54 -17.58
CA LYS A 377 -14.93 -71.30 -17.16
C LYS A 377 -15.72 -70.58 -16.08
N ALA A 378 -15.05 -69.86 -15.17
CA ALA A 378 -15.67 -69.06 -14.11
C ALA A 378 -16.54 -67.93 -14.66
N ASN A 379 -16.24 -67.38 -15.84
CA ASN A 379 -17.08 -66.36 -16.49
C ASN A 379 -18.52 -66.84 -16.76
N LYS A 380 -18.76 -68.15 -16.90
CA LYS A 380 -20.13 -68.71 -17.04
C LYS A 380 -20.88 -68.80 -15.71
N PHE A 381 -20.18 -68.68 -14.58
CA PHE A 381 -20.75 -68.71 -13.23
C PHE A 381 -20.99 -67.29 -12.69
N GLN A 382 -21.68 -66.45 -13.49
CA GLN A 382 -22.18 -65.16 -13.02
C GLN A 382 -23.68 -65.31 -12.69
N PRO A 383 -24.04 -65.78 -11.48
CA PRO A 383 -25.43 -65.84 -11.07
C PRO A 383 -26.01 -64.42 -11.06
N HIS A 384 -27.19 -64.24 -11.66
CA HIS A 384 -27.87 -62.95 -11.77
C HIS A 384 -27.16 -61.89 -12.64
N PHE A 385 -26.44 -62.31 -13.69
CA PHE A 385 -25.89 -61.37 -14.68
C PHE A 385 -27.01 -60.56 -15.37
N ARG A 386 -26.93 -59.22 -15.31
CA ARG A 386 -27.88 -58.28 -15.91
C ARG A 386 -27.23 -57.56 -17.10
N CYS A 387 -27.77 -57.75 -18.30
CA CYS A 387 -27.36 -56.97 -19.48
C CYS A 387 -27.71 -55.48 -19.29
N GLN A 388 -26.73 -54.59 -19.50
CA GLN A 388 -26.93 -53.13 -19.37
C GLN A 388 -27.63 -52.50 -20.57
N VAL A 389 -27.46 -53.09 -21.76
CA VAL A 389 -28.11 -52.63 -22.99
C VAL A 389 -28.99 -53.77 -23.49
N MET A 390 -30.27 -53.47 -23.65
CA MET A 390 -31.25 -54.36 -24.27
C MET A 390 -31.52 -53.77 -25.65
N PHE A 391 -31.10 -54.46 -26.71
CA PHE A 391 -31.32 -54.05 -28.10
C PHE A 391 -32.73 -54.37 -28.57
#